data_AF-A0A7X6X4B9-F1
#
_entry.id   AF-A0A7X6X4B9-F1
#
_cell.length_a   1.000
_cell.length_b   1.000
_cell.length_c   1.000
_cell.angle_alpha   90.00
_cell.angle_beta   90.00
_cell.angle_gamma   90.00
#
_symmetry.space_group_name_H-M   'P 1'
#
loop_
_entity.id
_entity.type
_entity.pdbx_description
1 polymer ?
#
loop_
_entity_poly.entity_id
_entity_poly.type
_entity_poly.pdbx_seq_one_letter_code
_entity_poly.pdbx_strand_id
1 'polypeptide(L)'
;MVIHLDVGRERSVHAIDEAMTGDRKIFLVMQKEAQTDEPGLDDIYHTGTIAEIKQLLKLPGGTIRALVEGISRATIEEVHALDPYIRVKVSIPNEEYRKTLEIEALMRNLNDLFEQYVKASRKIPPETMVAVLDIEEPGRLADVIASHLSLKVSDKQSVLEAANIKKRLELLSRILANELEILELERRISARVRKQMEKTQKEYYLREQLKAIQKELGERDERTAETEDLRERIEKTKFPKTVKEKALKELERLEKMPPMVAEATVVRNYLDWLLALPWSKETKDRLDIKKAEEILDEDHYGLQDVKDRILEYLAIRQLTQKMRGPILCFVGPPGVGKTTLAKSIARCLERKFVRMSLGGVRDEAEIRGHRRTYVGAMPGRIIQGMKQAGTRNPVILMDEIDKLGTDFRGDPSSALLEVLDPEQNNAYSDHYIEVPYDLSKVMFITTANVQHSIPKPLLDRMEVISIPGYTEEEKLQIALRHLLKKQIAEHGLREDQISISENALRRIIREYTKEAGVRNLEREIATLCRKTARDIVAGKIERAKITAQNIENYLGVPRFRYGLAEKENEMGVA
;
A
#
# COMPACT_ATOMS: atom_id res chain seq x y z
N MET A 1 -20.95 -4.39 55.60
CA MET A 1 -20.72 -3.51 54.41
C MET A 1 -21.91 -3.67 53.49
N VAL A 2 -22.36 -2.58 52.85
CA VAL A 2 -23.54 -2.60 51.97
C VAL A 2 -23.12 -2.42 50.51
N ILE A 3 -23.61 -3.28 49.61
CA ILE A 3 -23.29 -3.27 48.17
C ILE A 3 -24.58 -3.40 47.35
N HIS A 4 -24.61 -2.79 46.16
CA HIS A 4 -25.66 -3.03 45.16
C HIS A 4 -25.26 -4.18 44.23
N LEU A 5 -26.15 -5.14 44.05
CA LEU A 5 -26.00 -6.27 43.13
C LEU A 5 -27.11 -6.21 42.08
N ASP A 6 -26.72 -6.31 40.81
CA ASP A 6 -27.66 -6.42 39.68
C ASP A 6 -27.87 -7.90 39.36
N VAL A 7 -29.13 -8.34 39.42
CA VAL A 7 -29.53 -9.75 39.31
C VAL A 7 -30.53 -9.89 38.16
N GLY A 8 -30.13 -10.63 37.12
CA GLY A 8 -30.94 -10.82 35.91
C GLY A 8 -31.25 -12.28 35.56
N ARG A 9 -30.62 -13.27 36.24
CA ARG A 9 -30.84 -14.69 35.97
C ARG A 9 -32.10 -15.18 36.69
N GLU A 10 -32.96 -15.93 36.00
CA GLU A 10 -34.24 -16.40 36.54
C GLU A 10 -34.09 -17.15 37.87
N ARG A 11 -33.14 -18.09 37.96
CA ARG A 11 -32.81 -18.83 39.21
C ARG A 11 -32.42 -17.90 40.37
N SER A 12 -31.65 -16.86 40.10
CA SER A 12 -31.21 -15.90 41.12
C SER A 12 -32.33 -14.94 41.54
N VAL A 13 -33.22 -14.59 40.62
CA VAL A 13 -34.43 -13.81 40.91
C VAL A 13 -35.37 -14.61 41.81
N HIS A 14 -35.60 -15.89 41.51
CA HIS A 14 -36.39 -16.79 42.37
C HIS A 14 -35.81 -16.94 43.77
N ALA A 15 -34.48 -17.04 43.91
CA ALA A 15 -33.81 -17.08 45.21
C ALA A 15 -34.05 -15.82 46.05
N ILE A 16 -34.06 -14.64 45.40
CA ILE A 16 -34.33 -13.36 46.06
C ILE A 16 -35.80 -13.25 46.48
N ASP A 17 -36.74 -13.64 45.61
CA ASP A 17 -38.17 -13.58 45.93
C ASP A 17 -38.53 -14.50 47.12
N GLU A 18 -37.92 -15.69 47.18
CA GLU A 18 -38.07 -16.59 48.33
C GLU A 18 -37.50 -15.97 49.62
N ALA A 19 -36.27 -15.44 49.55
CA ALA A 19 -35.62 -14.82 50.71
C ALA A 19 -36.42 -13.64 51.27
N MET A 20 -37.08 -12.86 50.40
CA MET A 20 -37.95 -11.75 50.82
C MET A 20 -39.22 -12.19 51.54
N THR A 21 -39.68 -13.42 51.29
CA THR A 21 -40.84 -14.03 51.98
C THR A 21 -40.43 -14.61 53.34
N GLY A 22 -39.15 -14.95 53.50
CA GLY A 22 -38.55 -15.46 54.74
C GLY A 22 -37.87 -14.38 55.60
N ASP A 23 -36.64 -14.67 56.05
CA ASP A 23 -35.86 -13.81 56.97
C ASP A 23 -34.94 -12.80 56.26
N ARG A 24 -35.15 -12.57 54.95
CA ARG A 24 -34.38 -11.66 54.09
C ARG A 24 -32.89 -11.99 53.96
N LYS A 25 -32.48 -13.19 54.36
CA LYS A 25 -31.08 -13.63 54.22
C LYS A 25 -30.88 -14.43 52.95
N ILE A 26 -29.76 -14.16 52.30
CA ILE A 26 -29.27 -14.89 51.15
C ILE A 26 -27.81 -15.27 51.37
N PHE A 27 -27.38 -16.36 50.74
CA PHE A 27 -25.98 -16.75 50.75
C PHE A 27 -25.35 -16.44 49.39
N LEU A 28 -24.35 -15.57 49.39
CA LEU A 28 -23.68 -15.09 48.19
C LEU A 28 -22.34 -15.79 48.02
N VAL A 29 -22.18 -16.49 46.91
CA VAL A 29 -20.93 -17.13 46.50
C VAL A 29 -20.44 -16.53 45.20
N MET A 30 -19.13 -16.44 45.04
CA MET A 30 -18.54 -16.04 43.77
C MET A 30 -18.57 -17.23 42.81
N GLN A 31 -18.73 -16.95 41.52
CA GLN A 31 -18.48 -17.92 40.45
C GLN A 31 -17.00 -17.85 40.04
N LYS A 32 -16.42 -18.99 39.65
CA LYS A 32 -15.02 -19.10 39.20
C LYS A 32 -14.81 -18.34 37.89
N GLU A 33 -15.73 -18.52 36.94
CA GLU A 33 -15.70 -17.84 35.63
C GLU A 33 -16.88 -16.89 35.49
N ALA A 34 -16.59 -15.61 35.22
CA ALA A 34 -17.62 -14.58 35.19
C ALA A 34 -18.61 -14.70 34.01
N GLN A 35 -18.20 -15.40 32.95
CA GLN A 35 -18.94 -15.52 31.68
C GLN A 35 -19.89 -16.72 31.64
N THR A 36 -19.88 -17.58 32.66
CA THR A 36 -20.77 -18.74 32.72
C THR A 36 -22.17 -18.27 33.13
N ASP A 37 -23.12 -18.32 32.21
CA ASP A 37 -24.49 -17.84 32.43
C ASP A 37 -25.29 -18.70 33.41
N GLU A 38 -25.09 -20.02 33.38
CA GLU A 38 -25.69 -20.96 34.33
C GLU A 38 -24.60 -21.76 35.04
N PRO A 39 -23.97 -21.21 36.09
CA PRO A 39 -22.90 -21.91 36.80
C PRO A 39 -23.46 -23.13 37.54
N GLY A 40 -22.80 -24.29 37.36
CA GLY A 40 -23.03 -25.48 38.16
C GLY A 40 -22.37 -25.42 39.54
N LEU A 41 -22.49 -26.48 40.34
CA LEU A 41 -21.87 -26.56 41.66
C LEU A 41 -20.34 -26.53 41.62
N ASP A 42 -19.74 -27.08 40.56
CA ASP A 42 -18.29 -27.08 40.35
C ASP A 42 -17.77 -25.71 39.88
N ASP A 43 -18.65 -24.83 39.41
CA ASP A 43 -18.32 -23.52 38.85
C ASP A 43 -18.39 -22.40 39.90
N ILE A 44 -18.83 -22.70 41.11
CA ILE A 44 -18.91 -21.76 42.24
C ILE A 44 -17.88 -22.07 43.32
N TYR A 45 -17.57 -21.07 44.13
CA TYR A 45 -16.77 -21.29 45.34
C TYR A 45 -17.66 -21.79 46.48
N HIS A 46 -17.09 -22.65 47.35
CA HIS A 46 -17.82 -23.22 48.48
C HIS A 46 -17.94 -22.27 49.68
N THR A 47 -17.05 -21.28 49.79
CA THR A 47 -17.09 -20.27 50.85
C THR A 47 -17.61 -18.97 50.29
N GLY A 48 -18.57 -18.39 50.99
CA GLY A 48 -19.27 -17.18 50.60
C GLY A 48 -19.66 -16.34 51.81
N THR A 49 -20.55 -15.39 51.58
CA THR A 49 -21.03 -14.44 52.59
C THR A 49 -22.54 -14.55 52.73
N ILE A 50 -23.01 -14.77 53.95
CA ILE A 50 -24.40 -14.58 54.32
C ILE A 50 -24.67 -13.08 54.30
N ALA A 51 -25.63 -12.64 53.51
CA ALA A 51 -26.01 -11.25 53.37
C ALA A 51 -27.51 -11.07 53.61
N GLU A 52 -27.89 -9.92 54.16
CA GLU A 52 -29.28 -9.51 54.33
C GLU A 52 -29.68 -8.54 53.21
N ILE A 53 -30.83 -8.77 52.60
CA ILE A 53 -31.40 -7.86 51.60
C ILE A 53 -32.05 -6.68 52.32
N LYS A 54 -31.48 -5.49 52.14
CA LYS A 54 -32.01 -4.23 52.71
C LYS A 54 -33.05 -3.57 51.81
N GLN A 55 -32.83 -3.59 50.50
CA GLN A 55 -33.71 -2.93 49.54
C GLN A 55 -33.68 -3.65 48.18
N LEU A 56 -34.83 -3.67 47.48
CA LEU A 56 -34.95 -4.17 46.11
C LEU A 56 -35.52 -3.08 45.20
N LEU A 57 -34.93 -2.93 44.02
CA LEU A 57 -35.36 -2.03 42.96
C LEU A 57 -35.53 -2.83 41.67
N LYS A 58 -36.75 -2.93 41.15
CA LYS A 58 -37.03 -3.58 39.87
C LYS A 58 -36.75 -2.59 38.73
N LEU A 59 -35.84 -2.91 37.83
CA LEU A 59 -35.49 -2.09 36.67
C LEU A 59 -36.29 -2.52 35.43
N PRO A 60 -36.47 -1.63 34.43
CA PRO A 60 -37.07 -1.99 33.15
C PRO A 60 -36.24 -3.11 32.48
N GLY A 61 -36.89 -4.17 32.01
CA GLY A 61 -36.22 -5.32 31.36
C GLY A 61 -36.07 -6.56 32.23
N GLY A 62 -36.65 -6.60 33.43
CA GLY A 62 -36.72 -7.81 34.27
C GLY A 62 -35.55 -7.98 35.26
N THR A 63 -34.53 -7.12 35.19
CA THR A 63 -33.39 -7.11 36.13
C THR A 63 -33.78 -6.50 37.48
N ILE A 64 -33.38 -7.14 38.58
CA ILE A 64 -33.57 -6.64 39.95
C ILE A 64 -32.24 -6.13 40.48
N ARG A 65 -32.22 -4.89 40.98
CA ARG A 65 -31.10 -4.33 41.74
C ARG A 65 -31.36 -4.49 43.23
N ALA A 66 -30.54 -5.32 43.89
CA ALA A 66 -30.63 -5.60 45.32
C ALA A 66 -29.53 -4.88 46.10
N LEU A 67 -29.91 -4.14 47.15
CA LEU A 67 -28.99 -3.61 48.14
C LEU A 67 -28.83 -4.64 49.25
N VAL A 68 -27.63 -5.19 49.41
CA VAL A 68 -27.33 -6.27 50.35
C VAL A 68 -26.30 -5.84 51.37
N GLU A 69 -26.47 -6.26 52.63
CA GLU A 69 -25.49 -6.09 53.70
C GLU A 69 -24.88 -7.44 54.08
N GLY A 70 -23.57 -7.58 53.94
CA GLY A 70 -22.86 -8.78 54.40
C GLY A 70 -22.85 -8.88 55.93
N ILE A 71 -23.31 -10.03 56.46
CA ILE A 71 -23.40 -10.32 57.90
C ILE A 71 -22.21 -11.16 58.36
N SER A 72 -22.03 -12.35 57.77
CA SER A 72 -21.01 -13.31 58.20
C SER A 72 -20.55 -14.19 57.06
N ARG A 73 -19.36 -14.75 57.19
CA ARG A 73 -18.84 -15.78 56.27
C ARG A 73 -19.53 -17.11 56.56
N ALA A 74 -19.72 -17.92 55.54
CA ALA A 74 -20.17 -19.30 55.71
C ALA A 74 -19.64 -20.20 54.59
N THR A 75 -19.63 -21.49 54.85
CA THR A 75 -19.20 -22.52 53.89
C THR A 75 -20.37 -23.47 53.62
N ILE A 76 -20.53 -23.90 52.36
CA ILE A 76 -21.54 -24.87 51.95
C ILE A 76 -21.20 -26.24 52.57
N GLU A 77 -22.11 -26.81 53.35
CA GLU A 77 -22.02 -28.19 53.87
C GLU A 77 -22.73 -29.18 52.95
N GLU A 78 -23.98 -28.87 52.59
CA GLU A 78 -24.85 -29.75 51.81
C GLU A 78 -25.68 -28.93 50.82
N VAL A 79 -25.95 -29.48 49.64
CA VAL A 79 -26.84 -28.89 48.64
C VAL A 79 -28.15 -29.67 48.65
N HIS A 80 -29.26 -28.99 48.95
CA HIS A 80 -30.58 -29.61 49.10
C HIS A 80 -31.43 -29.57 47.82
N ALA A 81 -31.32 -28.52 47.00
CA ALA A 81 -32.07 -28.39 45.76
C ALA A 81 -31.34 -27.48 44.76
N LEU A 82 -31.54 -27.72 43.46
CA LEU A 82 -30.97 -26.92 42.36
C LEU A 82 -32.03 -26.13 41.58
N ASP A 83 -33.29 -26.56 41.61
CA ASP A 83 -34.45 -25.92 40.96
C ASP A 83 -35.58 -25.70 41.97
N PRO A 84 -36.34 -24.59 41.90
CA PRO A 84 -36.21 -23.46 40.95
C PRO A 84 -35.06 -22.49 41.30
N TYR A 85 -34.36 -22.71 42.42
CA TYR A 85 -33.16 -21.99 42.85
C TYR A 85 -32.26 -22.90 43.68
N ILE A 86 -30.99 -22.53 43.82
CA ILE A 86 -30.02 -23.32 44.60
C ILE A 86 -30.29 -23.12 46.09
N ARG A 87 -30.60 -24.21 46.80
CA ARG A 87 -30.76 -24.23 48.26
C ARG A 87 -29.64 -25.03 48.90
N VAL A 88 -28.89 -24.38 49.78
CA VAL A 88 -27.75 -24.98 50.49
C VAL A 88 -27.93 -24.89 52.00
N LYS A 89 -27.38 -25.88 52.70
CA LYS A 89 -27.09 -25.79 54.13
C LYS A 89 -25.69 -25.26 54.29
N VAL A 90 -25.54 -24.20 55.08
CA VAL A 90 -24.28 -23.53 55.31
C VAL A 90 -23.87 -23.65 56.77
N SER A 91 -22.57 -23.80 57.03
CA SER A 91 -22.00 -23.64 58.37
C SER A 91 -21.26 -22.32 58.49
N ILE A 92 -21.50 -21.67 59.62
CA ILE A 92 -20.79 -20.46 60.00
C ILE A 92 -19.53 -20.92 60.75
N PRO A 93 -18.32 -20.65 60.23
CA PRO A 93 -17.09 -21.03 60.90
C PRO A 93 -17.01 -20.34 62.27
N ASN A 94 -16.62 -21.10 63.31
CA ASN A 94 -16.41 -20.54 64.64
C ASN A 94 -15.10 -19.74 64.66
N GLU A 95 -15.19 -18.41 64.69
CA GLU A 95 -14.04 -17.50 64.69
C GLU A 95 -13.51 -17.23 66.11
N GLU A 96 -13.29 -18.28 66.90
CA GLU A 96 -12.66 -18.12 68.21
C GLU A 96 -11.21 -17.63 68.06
N TYR A 97 -10.93 -16.45 68.62
CA TYR A 97 -9.58 -15.90 68.67
C TYR A 97 -9.17 -15.54 70.09
N ARG A 98 -7.89 -15.73 70.38
CA ARG A 98 -7.26 -15.19 71.59
C ARG A 98 -6.52 -13.93 71.20
N LYS A 99 -6.84 -12.81 71.85
CA LYS A 99 -6.10 -11.55 71.67
C LYS A 99 -4.67 -11.75 72.18
N THR A 100 -3.76 -11.97 71.25
CA THR A 100 -2.32 -12.11 71.51
C THR A 100 -1.61 -10.85 71.01
N LEU A 101 -0.46 -10.52 71.60
CA LEU A 101 0.37 -9.39 71.17
C LEU A 101 0.69 -9.44 69.66
N GLU A 102 0.79 -10.64 69.11
CA GLU A 102 1.05 -10.87 67.68
C GLU A 102 -0.13 -10.46 66.78
N ILE A 103 -1.37 -10.77 67.17
CA ILE A 103 -2.56 -10.34 66.41
C ILE A 103 -2.71 -8.83 66.47
N GLU A 104 -2.46 -8.20 67.62
CA GLU A 104 -2.49 -6.74 67.74
C GLU A 104 -1.43 -6.06 66.85
N ALA A 105 -0.23 -6.63 66.77
CA ALA A 105 0.83 -6.15 65.88
C ALA A 105 0.44 -6.27 64.39
N LEU A 106 -0.18 -7.39 63.99
CA LEU A 106 -0.68 -7.59 62.63
C LEU A 106 -1.81 -6.61 62.28
N MET A 107 -2.73 -6.33 63.20
CA MET A 107 -3.78 -5.33 62.98
C MET A 107 -3.20 -3.93 62.78
N ARG A 108 -2.21 -3.53 63.58
CA ARG A 108 -1.52 -2.23 63.42
C ARG A 108 -0.84 -2.13 62.05
N ASN A 109 -0.07 -3.15 61.67
CA ASN A 109 0.60 -3.20 60.38
C ASN A 109 -0.41 -3.09 59.21
N LEU A 110 -1.52 -3.83 59.30
CA LEU A 110 -2.55 -3.80 58.28
C LEU A 110 -3.21 -2.41 58.16
N ASN A 111 -3.45 -1.73 59.28
CA ASN A 111 -3.95 -0.36 59.31
C ASN A 111 -2.95 0.63 58.68
N ASP A 112 -1.66 0.52 59.01
CA ASP A 112 -0.60 1.38 58.46
C ASP A 112 -0.47 1.20 56.93
N LEU A 113 -0.54 -0.04 56.45
CA LEU A 113 -0.53 -0.35 55.01
C LEU A 113 -1.79 0.20 54.31
N PHE A 114 -2.95 0.10 54.96
CA PHE A 114 -4.20 0.60 54.40
C PHE A 114 -4.22 2.14 54.33
N GLU A 115 -3.65 2.82 55.32
CA GLU A 115 -3.51 4.27 55.30
C GLU A 115 -2.68 4.75 54.10
N GLN A 116 -1.55 4.08 53.85
CA GLN A 116 -0.69 4.38 52.71
C GLN A 116 -1.40 4.12 51.38
N TYR A 117 -2.17 3.03 51.30
CA TYR A 117 -2.97 2.69 50.13
C TYR A 117 -4.04 3.75 49.83
N VAL A 118 -4.79 4.21 50.84
CA VAL A 118 -5.81 5.26 50.69
C VAL A 118 -5.18 6.56 50.18
N LYS A 119 -4.04 6.97 50.74
CA LYS A 119 -3.27 8.16 50.31
C LYS A 119 -2.76 8.05 48.88
N ALA A 120 -2.33 6.85 48.46
CA ALA A 120 -1.79 6.60 47.12
C ALA A 120 -2.89 6.51 46.04
N SER A 121 -3.97 5.77 46.32
CA SER A 121 -5.05 5.47 45.38
C SER A 121 -5.97 6.66 45.11
N ARG A 122 -6.26 7.49 46.14
CA ARG A 122 -7.23 8.62 46.09
C ARG A 122 -8.67 8.24 45.66
N LYS A 123 -8.97 6.95 45.43
CA LYS A 123 -10.31 6.45 45.09
C LYS A 123 -11.19 6.23 46.33
N ILE A 124 -10.57 6.05 47.50
CA ILE A 124 -11.27 5.80 48.76
C ILE A 124 -11.39 7.14 49.51
N PRO A 125 -12.60 7.56 49.93
CA PRO A 125 -12.79 8.75 50.75
C PRO A 125 -12.05 8.64 52.10
N PRO A 126 -11.38 9.69 52.58
CA PRO A 126 -10.66 9.67 53.86
C PRO A 126 -11.53 9.28 55.06
N GLU A 127 -12.83 9.57 55.01
CA GLU A 127 -13.82 9.18 56.03
C GLU A 127 -13.90 7.66 56.25
N THR A 128 -13.64 6.88 55.19
CA THR A 128 -13.61 5.41 55.27
C THR A 128 -12.45 4.92 56.14
N MET A 129 -11.33 5.65 56.15
CA MET A 129 -10.16 5.31 56.98
C MET A 129 -10.50 5.38 58.47
N VAL A 130 -11.25 6.41 58.87
CA VAL A 130 -11.66 6.60 60.28
C VAL A 130 -12.54 5.44 60.73
N ALA A 131 -13.52 5.05 59.92
CA ALA A 131 -14.41 3.93 60.23
C ALA A 131 -13.70 2.57 60.33
N VAL A 132 -12.59 2.37 59.60
CA VAL A 132 -11.79 1.14 59.67
C VAL A 132 -10.95 1.08 60.94
N LEU A 133 -10.41 2.22 61.40
CA LEU A 133 -9.58 2.29 62.61
C LEU A 133 -10.35 1.96 63.89
N ASP A 134 -11.67 2.20 63.92
CA ASP A 134 -12.54 1.91 65.06
C ASP A 134 -12.88 0.41 65.22
N ILE A 135 -12.46 -0.45 64.27
CA ILE A 135 -12.78 -1.88 64.31
C ILE A 135 -11.79 -2.64 65.21
N GLU A 136 -12.26 -3.08 66.37
CA GLU A 136 -11.46 -3.85 67.33
C GLU A 136 -11.37 -5.36 67.03
N GLU A 137 -12.29 -5.88 66.22
CA GLU A 137 -12.35 -7.30 65.87
C GLU A 137 -11.41 -7.60 64.67
N PRO A 138 -10.38 -8.43 64.83
CA PRO A 138 -9.36 -8.66 63.80
C PRO A 138 -9.94 -9.28 62.51
N GLY A 139 -10.94 -10.15 62.64
CA GLY A 139 -11.59 -10.76 61.49
C GLY A 139 -12.40 -9.76 60.68
N ARG A 140 -13.23 -8.99 61.38
CA ARG A 140 -14.03 -7.91 60.79
C ARG A 140 -13.16 -6.83 60.16
N LEU A 141 -12.03 -6.49 60.76
CA LEU A 141 -11.06 -5.54 60.21
C LEU A 141 -10.56 -6.02 58.83
N ALA A 142 -10.15 -7.29 58.74
CA ALA A 142 -9.67 -7.86 57.49
C ALA A 142 -10.75 -7.84 56.39
N ASP A 143 -11.99 -8.21 56.74
CA ASP A 143 -13.10 -8.28 55.78
C ASP A 143 -13.50 -6.88 55.27
N VAL A 144 -13.55 -5.88 56.14
CA VAL A 144 -13.87 -4.49 55.75
C VAL A 144 -12.76 -3.92 54.87
N ILE A 145 -11.48 -4.08 55.24
CA ILE A 145 -10.36 -3.61 54.43
C ILE A 145 -10.38 -4.28 53.05
N ALA A 146 -10.51 -5.60 52.99
CA ALA A 146 -10.55 -6.35 51.73
C ALA A 146 -11.68 -5.88 50.79
N SER A 147 -12.79 -5.41 51.35
CA SER A 147 -13.93 -4.91 50.59
C SER A 147 -13.67 -3.59 49.87
N HIS A 148 -12.79 -2.74 50.40
CA HIS A 148 -12.39 -1.47 49.78
C HIS A 148 -11.24 -1.63 48.77
N LEU A 149 -10.57 -2.78 48.74
CA LEU A 149 -9.48 -3.06 47.82
C LEU A 149 -10.00 -3.58 46.46
N SER A 150 -9.39 -3.10 45.38
CA SER A 150 -9.67 -3.52 44.00
C SER A 150 -8.82 -4.74 43.61
N LEU A 151 -8.98 -5.85 44.35
CA LEU A 151 -8.21 -7.08 44.14
C LEU A 151 -8.81 -8.00 43.06
N LYS A 152 -7.97 -8.88 42.52
CA LYS A 152 -8.43 -10.00 41.67
C LYS A 152 -9.37 -10.91 42.46
N VAL A 153 -10.33 -11.53 41.77
CA VAL A 153 -11.34 -12.42 42.37
C VAL A 153 -10.67 -13.56 43.15
N SER A 154 -9.62 -14.17 42.61
CA SER A 154 -8.85 -15.22 43.27
C SER A 154 -8.26 -14.77 44.62
N ASP A 155 -7.77 -13.54 44.69
CA ASP A 155 -7.15 -13.00 45.90
C ASP A 155 -8.22 -12.67 46.94
N LYS A 156 -9.36 -12.06 46.52
CA LYS A 156 -10.51 -11.82 47.40
C LYS A 156 -11.04 -13.13 47.99
N GLN A 157 -11.15 -14.16 47.16
CA GLN A 157 -11.61 -15.47 47.57
C GLN A 157 -10.64 -16.13 48.55
N SER A 158 -9.33 -16.04 48.31
CA SER A 158 -8.32 -16.59 49.22
C SER A 158 -8.35 -15.95 50.62
N VAL A 159 -8.68 -14.65 50.71
CA VAL A 159 -8.87 -13.94 51.98
C VAL A 159 -10.17 -14.40 52.66
N LEU A 160 -11.25 -14.57 51.89
CA LEU A 160 -12.53 -15.04 52.40
C LEU A 160 -12.45 -16.46 52.97
N GLU A 161 -11.72 -17.36 52.29
CA GLU A 161 -11.51 -18.77 52.67
C GLU A 161 -10.53 -18.97 53.83
N ALA A 162 -9.75 -17.95 54.19
CA ALA A 162 -8.83 -18.03 55.31
C ALA A 162 -9.59 -18.07 56.65
N ALA A 163 -9.88 -19.27 57.15
CA ALA A 163 -10.59 -19.48 58.41
C ALA A 163 -9.77 -18.99 59.63
N ASN A 164 -8.45 -19.17 59.61
CA ASN A 164 -7.58 -18.71 60.69
C ASN A 164 -7.32 -17.20 60.58
N ILE A 165 -7.72 -16.45 61.61
CA ILE A 165 -7.64 -14.98 61.65
C ILE A 165 -6.21 -14.47 61.46
N LYS A 166 -5.22 -15.09 62.10
CA LYS A 166 -3.81 -14.69 61.97
C LYS A 166 -3.34 -14.83 60.53
N LYS A 167 -3.57 -16.00 59.91
CA LYS A 167 -3.22 -16.25 58.51
C LYS A 167 -3.94 -15.29 57.55
N ARG A 168 -5.19 -14.94 57.85
CA ARG A 168 -5.97 -13.97 57.07
C ARG A 168 -5.35 -12.57 57.12
N LEU A 169 -4.96 -12.09 58.31
CA LEU A 169 -4.28 -10.79 58.48
C LEU A 169 -2.92 -10.76 57.76
N GLU A 170 -2.14 -11.84 57.85
CA GLU A 170 -0.85 -11.98 57.14
C GLU A 170 -1.04 -11.96 55.62
N LEU A 171 -2.01 -12.74 55.11
CA LEU A 171 -2.33 -12.82 53.69
C LEU A 171 -2.75 -11.46 53.13
N LEU A 172 -3.68 -10.77 53.82
CA LEU A 172 -4.16 -9.47 53.40
C LEU A 172 -3.07 -8.40 53.45
N SER A 173 -2.24 -8.39 54.51
CA SER A 173 -1.08 -7.50 54.60
C SER A 173 -0.12 -7.69 53.42
N ARG A 174 0.15 -8.94 53.02
CA ARG A 174 1.01 -9.24 51.86
C ARG A 174 0.40 -8.72 50.56
N ILE A 175 -0.89 -8.94 50.34
CA ILE A 175 -1.60 -8.48 49.14
C ILE A 175 -1.56 -6.95 49.06
N LEU A 176 -1.82 -6.27 50.19
CA LEU A 176 -1.86 -4.82 50.26
C LEU A 176 -0.49 -4.17 50.02
N ALA A 177 0.59 -4.78 50.52
CA ALA A 177 1.95 -4.33 50.26
C ALA A 177 2.33 -4.40 48.77
N ASN A 178 1.99 -5.51 48.09
CA ASN A 178 2.23 -5.65 46.65
C ASN A 178 1.45 -4.62 45.84
N GLU A 179 0.20 -4.36 46.20
CA GLU A 179 -0.65 -3.40 45.48
C GLU A 179 -0.14 -1.96 45.65
N LEU A 180 0.40 -1.63 46.82
CA LEU A 180 1.05 -0.34 47.07
C LEU A 180 2.28 -0.14 46.17
N GLU A 181 3.10 -1.17 45.98
CA GLU A 181 4.28 -1.12 45.11
C GLU A 181 3.90 -0.86 43.64
N ILE A 182 2.84 -1.53 43.16
CA ILE A 182 2.30 -1.32 41.81
C ILE A 182 1.83 0.13 41.64
N LEU A 183 1.04 0.64 42.59
CA LEU A 183 0.53 2.01 42.55
C LEU A 183 1.65 3.06 42.54
N GLU A 184 2.73 2.83 43.30
CA GLU A 184 3.90 3.71 43.25
C GLU A 184 4.60 3.70 41.89
N LEU A 185 4.75 2.53 41.29
CA LEU A 185 5.37 2.38 39.97
C LEU A 185 4.53 3.09 38.89
N GLU A 186 3.20 2.92 38.91
CA GLU A 186 2.27 3.62 38.01
C GLU A 186 2.44 5.14 38.12
N ARG A 187 2.51 5.68 39.34
CA ARG A 187 2.72 7.12 39.55
C ARG A 187 4.05 7.60 38.99
N ARG A 188 5.15 6.83 39.16
CA ARG A 188 6.46 7.17 38.58
C ARG A 188 6.41 7.17 37.04
N ILE A 189 5.73 6.21 36.43
CA ILE A 189 5.55 6.12 34.97
C ILE A 189 4.74 7.32 34.49
N SER A 190 3.58 7.60 35.09
CA SER A 190 2.75 8.76 34.73
C SER A 190 3.51 10.09 34.86
N ALA A 191 4.31 10.26 35.91
CA ALA A 191 5.14 11.45 36.09
C ALA A 191 6.21 11.59 34.99
N ARG A 192 6.85 10.47 34.57
CA ARG A 192 7.83 10.47 33.47
C ARG A 192 7.18 10.81 32.13
N VAL A 193 6.01 10.23 31.84
CA VAL A 193 5.22 10.53 30.62
C VAL A 193 4.83 12.00 30.58
N ARG A 194 4.31 12.53 31.70
CA ARG A 194 3.93 13.95 31.80
C ARG A 194 5.11 14.89 31.57
N LYS A 195 6.28 14.58 32.16
CA LYS A 195 7.52 15.35 31.95
C LYS A 195 7.99 15.32 30.49
N GLN A 196 7.82 14.18 29.81
CA GLN A 196 8.14 14.05 28.38
C GLN A 196 7.17 14.84 27.51
N MET A 197 5.87 14.80 27.80
CA MET A 197 4.85 15.58 27.09
C MET A 197 5.03 17.09 27.27
N GLU A 198 5.35 17.56 28.48
CA GLU A 198 5.65 18.97 28.74
C GLU A 198 6.89 19.44 27.96
N LYS A 199 7.92 18.58 27.84
CA LYS A 199 9.10 18.87 27.02
C LYS A 199 8.72 18.99 25.54
N THR A 200 7.90 18.07 25.01
CA THR A 200 7.44 18.10 23.62
C THR A 200 6.53 19.30 23.33
N GLN A 201 5.60 19.65 24.22
CA GLN A 201 4.79 20.86 24.09
C GLN A 201 5.63 22.13 24.13
N LYS A 202 6.63 22.20 25.02
CA LYS A 202 7.55 23.34 25.10
C LYS A 202 8.42 23.46 23.84
N GLU A 203 8.91 22.34 23.31
CA GLU A 203 9.62 22.32 22.01
C GLU A 203 8.72 22.73 20.84
N TYR A 204 7.47 22.26 20.81
CA TYR A 204 6.47 22.67 19.81
C TYR A 204 6.20 24.18 19.86
N TYR A 205 5.96 24.71 21.07
CA TYR A 205 5.72 26.14 21.28
C TYR A 205 6.94 26.99 20.91
N LEU A 206 8.15 26.56 21.28
CA LEU A 206 9.40 27.24 20.91
C LEU A 206 9.64 27.19 19.38
N ARG A 207 9.27 26.11 18.70
CA ARG A 207 9.33 26.03 17.23
C ARG A 207 8.33 26.93 16.55
N GLU A 208 7.11 27.02 17.05
CA GLU A 208 6.10 27.97 16.57
C GLU A 208 6.54 29.43 16.80
N GLN A 209 7.14 29.72 17.97
CA GLN A 209 7.74 31.04 18.22
C GLN A 209 8.92 31.32 17.30
N LEU A 210 9.81 30.36 17.06
CA LEU A 210 10.89 30.49 16.10
C LEU A 210 10.37 30.72 14.68
N LYS A 211 9.30 30.02 14.26
CA LYS A 211 8.63 30.25 12.97
C LYS A 211 8.03 31.65 12.87
N ALA A 212 7.38 32.13 13.94
CA ALA A 212 6.83 33.49 13.99
C ALA A 212 7.95 34.55 13.92
N ILE A 213 9.04 34.34 14.66
CA ILE A 213 10.22 35.22 14.67
C ILE A 213 10.92 35.21 13.30
N GLN A 214 11.13 34.05 12.68
CA GLN A 214 11.71 33.93 11.32
C GLN A 214 10.83 34.60 10.25
N LYS A 215 9.50 34.55 10.42
CA LYS A 215 8.55 35.22 9.53
C LYS A 215 8.56 36.75 9.68
N GLU A 216 8.78 37.27 10.89
CA GLU A 216 8.95 38.71 11.16
C GLU A 216 10.34 39.25 10.77
N LEU A 217 11.39 38.43 10.86
CA LEU A 217 12.77 38.80 10.53
C LEU A 217 13.05 38.86 9.01
N GLY A 218 12.12 38.42 8.15
CA GLY A 218 12.29 38.48 6.69
C GLY A 218 13.35 37.54 6.12
N GLU A 219 14.07 36.79 6.95
CA GLU A 219 14.96 35.71 6.54
C GLU A 219 14.13 34.45 6.24
N ARG A 220 13.54 34.41 5.05
CA ARG A 220 13.25 33.09 4.44
C ARG A 220 14.59 32.48 4.09
N ASP A 221 15.16 31.76 5.04
CA ASP A 221 16.25 30.84 4.78
C ASP A 221 15.77 29.90 3.66
N GLU A 222 16.37 29.97 2.47
CA GLU A 222 15.89 29.35 1.21
C GLU A 222 15.56 27.86 1.39
N ARG A 223 16.29 27.22 2.32
CA ARG A 223 16.13 25.85 2.74
C ARG A 223 14.77 25.55 3.38
N THR A 224 14.30 26.43 4.27
CA THR A 224 13.00 26.24 4.94
C THR A 224 11.87 26.33 3.93
N ALA A 225 11.98 27.26 2.97
CA ALA A 225 11.03 27.38 1.87
C ALA A 225 11.02 26.14 0.96
N GLU A 226 12.18 25.56 0.63
CA GLU A 226 12.26 24.32 -0.16
C GLU A 226 11.60 23.13 0.56
N THR A 227 11.89 22.95 1.85
CA THR A 227 11.31 21.84 2.64
C THR A 227 9.81 22.00 2.85
N GLU A 228 9.30 23.22 2.99
CA GLU A 228 7.85 23.49 3.05
C GLU A 228 7.18 23.23 1.70
N ASP A 229 7.77 23.64 0.56
CA ASP A 229 7.24 23.32 -0.77
C ASP A 229 7.15 21.80 -1.00
N LEU A 230 8.21 21.06 -0.67
CA LEU A 230 8.20 19.59 -0.76
C LEU A 230 7.11 18.99 0.12
N ARG A 231 6.93 19.48 1.35
CA ARG A 231 5.85 19.03 2.25
C ARG A 231 4.48 19.27 1.64
N GLU A 232 4.22 20.48 1.13
CA GLU A 232 2.96 20.81 0.47
C GLU A 232 2.69 19.90 -0.74
N ARG A 233 3.71 19.65 -1.56
CA ARG A 233 3.59 18.76 -2.73
C ARG A 233 3.32 17.31 -2.33
N ILE A 234 3.93 16.83 -1.24
CA ILE A 234 3.65 15.49 -0.71
C ILE A 234 2.21 15.37 -0.23
N GLU A 235 1.69 16.40 0.44
CA GLU A 235 0.30 16.43 0.92
C GLU A 235 -0.72 16.56 -0.21
N LYS A 236 -0.43 17.38 -1.23
CA LYS A 236 -1.29 17.55 -2.42
C LYS A 236 -1.34 16.31 -3.30
N THR A 237 -0.27 15.52 -3.33
CA THR A 237 -0.18 14.31 -4.16
C THR A 237 -0.93 13.16 -3.49
N LYS A 238 -1.81 12.48 -4.24
CA LYS A 238 -2.58 11.33 -3.74
C LYS A 238 -1.72 10.06 -3.71
N PHE A 239 -0.80 10.00 -2.75
CA PHE A 239 0.02 8.83 -2.49
C PHE A 239 -0.77 7.69 -1.82
N PRO A 240 -0.45 6.42 -2.10
CA PRO A 240 -0.76 5.31 -1.21
C PRO A 240 -0.20 5.55 0.20
N LYS A 241 -0.88 5.04 1.24
CA LYS A 241 -0.49 5.28 2.65
C LYS A 241 0.98 4.95 2.93
N THR A 242 1.43 3.79 2.48
CA THR A 242 2.81 3.30 2.65
C THR A 242 3.84 4.20 1.98
N VAL A 243 3.53 4.71 0.78
CA VAL A 243 4.41 5.63 0.03
C VAL A 243 4.47 6.99 0.72
N LYS A 244 3.31 7.50 1.20
CA LYS A 244 3.23 8.79 1.89
C LYS A 244 4.06 8.79 3.17
N GLU A 245 3.93 7.74 3.98
CA GLU A 245 4.72 7.58 5.22
C GLU A 245 6.23 7.55 4.93
N LYS A 246 6.66 6.84 3.88
CA LYS A 246 8.07 6.80 3.48
C LYS A 246 8.56 8.17 2.99
N ALA A 247 7.77 8.87 2.17
CA ALA A 247 8.10 10.20 1.67
C ALA A 247 8.25 11.22 2.81
N LEU A 248 7.34 11.20 3.80
CA LEU A 248 7.43 12.07 4.98
C LEU A 248 8.66 11.75 5.84
N LYS A 249 9.00 10.47 6.03
CA LYS A 249 10.20 10.06 6.76
C LYS A 249 11.49 10.52 6.10
N GLU A 250 11.58 10.42 4.77
CA GLU A 250 12.74 10.90 4.01
C GLU A 250 12.81 12.44 3.99
N LEU A 251 11.66 13.14 3.99
CA LEU A 251 11.62 14.60 4.16
C LEU A 251 12.14 15.03 5.54
N GLU A 252 11.71 14.38 6.63
CA GLU A 252 12.23 14.66 7.98
C GLU A 252 13.74 14.42 8.08
N ARG A 253 14.23 13.43 7.33
CA ARG A 253 15.66 13.12 7.24
C ARG A 253 16.41 14.24 6.52
N LEU A 254 15.88 14.72 5.39
CA LEU A 254 16.43 15.86 4.64
C LEU A 254 16.48 17.13 5.49
N GLU A 255 15.43 17.41 6.28
CA GLU A 255 15.37 18.58 7.17
C GLU A 255 16.50 18.60 8.21
N LYS A 256 16.89 17.43 8.73
CA LYS A 256 17.94 17.29 9.76
C LYS A 256 19.37 17.28 9.19
N MET A 257 19.54 17.00 7.90
CA MET A 257 20.87 16.85 7.27
C MET A 257 21.49 18.20 6.89
N PRO A 258 22.82 18.41 7.06
CA PRO A 258 23.48 19.57 6.49
C PRO A 258 23.48 19.53 4.94
N PRO A 259 23.25 20.66 4.25
CA PRO A 259 23.07 20.69 2.79
C PRO A 259 24.35 20.39 1.99
N MET A 260 25.52 20.56 2.61
CA MET A 260 26.82 20.28 1.98
C MET A 260 27.15 18.78 1.90
N VAL A 261 26.33 17.91 2.49
CA VAL A 261 26.57 16.45 2.47
C VAL A 261 25.96 15.84 1.22
N ALA A 262 26.73 15.02 0.50
CA ALA A 262 26.28 14.35 -0.74
C ALA A 262 25.00 13.52 -0.55
N GLU A 263 24.76 13.01 0.66
CA GLU A 263 23.54 12.26 1.02
C GLU A 263 22.26 13.12 0.95
N ALA A 264 22.34 14.42 1.27
CA ALA A 264 21.18 15.32 1.17
C ALA A 264 20.70 15.45 -0.29
N THR A 265 21.63 15.53 -1.25
CA THR A 265 21.32 15.55 -2.68
C THR A 265 20.63 14.26 -3.14
N VAL A 266 21.06 13.11 -2.63
CA VAL A 266 20.46 11.80 -2.95
C VAL A 266 19.03 11.72 -2.43
N VAL A 267 18.79 12.13 -1.18
CA VAL A 267 17.44 12.13 -0.57
C VAL A 267 16.52 13.11 -1.29
N ARG A 268 17.01 14.30 -1.65
CA ARG A 268 16.24 15.28 -2.43
C ARG A 268 15.84 14.69 -3.78
N ASN A 269 16.80 14.16 -4.54
CA ASN A 269 16.53 13.57 -5.85
C ASN A 269 15.53 12.40 -5.74
N TYR A 270 15.62 11.60 -4.68
CA TYR A 270 14.65 10.55 -4.38
C TYR A 270 13.23 11.10 -4.18
N LEU A 271 13.06 12.17 -3.39
CA LEU A 271 11.77 12.82 -3.19
C LEU A 271 11.20 13.39 -4.50
N ASP A 272 12.03 13.96 -5.39
CA ASP A 272 11.55 14.40 -6.70
C ASP A 272 11.06 13.25 -7.57
N TRP A 273 11.78 12.13 -7.54
CA TRP A 273 11.36 10.93 -8.27
C TRP A 273 10.02 10.43 -7.76
N LEU A 274 9.84 10.33 -6.43
CA LEU A 274 8.55 9.96 -5.85
C LEU A 274 7.42 10.93 -6.24
N LEU A 275 7.68 12.24 -6.19
CA LEU A 275 6.69 13.27 -6.54
C LEU A 275 6.37 13.33 -8.04
N ALA A 276 7.33 13.00 -8.90
CA ALA A 276 7.14 13.03 -10.35
C ALA A 276 6.41 11.78 -10.88
N LEU A 277 6.38 10.68 -10.11
CA LEU A 277 5.73 9.46 -10.54
C LEU A 277 4.20 9.57 -10.47
N PRO A 278 3.47 9.02 -11.47
CA PRO A 278 2.02 9.04 -11.46
C PRO A 278 1.45 7.94 -10.56
N TRP A 279 1.03 8.29 -9.35
CA TRP A 279 0.42 7.34 -8.39
C TRP A 279 -1.08 7.15 -8.59
N SER A 280 -1.79 8.24 -8.88
CA SER A 280 -3.26 8.26 -8.99
C SER A 280 -3.77 8.84 -10.31
N LYS A 281 -2.90 9.50 -11.09
CA LYS A 281 -3.29 10.22 -12.31
C LYS A 281 -3.44 9.22 -13.45
N GLU A 282 -4.63 9.11 -14.02
CA GLU A 282 -4.96 8.19 -15.10
C GLU A 282 -5.59 8.94 -16.27
N THR A 283 -5.33 8.46 -17.50
CA THR A 283 -6.08 8.86 -18.69
C THR A 283 -7.42 8.13 -18.72
N LYS A 284 -8.45 8.77 -19.28
CA LYS A 284 -9.73 8.09 -19.53
C LYS A 284 -9.60 7.27 -20.81
N ASP A 285 -9.82 5.97 -20.71
CA ASP A 285 -9.77 5.08 -21.85
C ASP A 285 -10.95 5.33 -22.80
N ARG A 286 -10.69 5.36 -24.11
CA ARG A 286 -11.72 5.26 -25.14
C ARG A 286 -12.01 3.79 -25.45
N LEU A 287 -13.27 3.38 -25.34
CA LEU A 287 -13.75 2.01 -25.56
C LEU A 287 -14.68 1.94 -26.78
N ASP A 288 -14.21 2.47 -27.92
CA ASP A 288 -14.95 2.47 -29.17
C ASP A 288 -14.14 1.75 -30.26
N ILE A 289 -14.59 0.55 -30.62
CA ILE A 289 -13.94 -0.31 -31.62
C ILE A 289 -14.05 0.30 -33.02
N LYS A 290 -15.19 0.93 -33.37
CA LYS A 290 -15.36 1.56 -34.69
C LYS A 290 -14.38 2.70 -34.86
N LYS A 291 -14.23 3.51 -33.81
CA LYS A 291 -13.24 4.59 -33.82
C LYS A 291 -11.80 4.06 -33.87
N ALA A 292 -11.52 2.92 -33.24
CA ALA A 292 -10.22 2.28 -33.31
C ALA A 292 -9.91 1.79 -34.73
N GLU A 293 -10.87 1.18 -35.41
CA GLU A 293 -10.77 0.75 -36.81
C GLU A 293 -10.45 1.94 -37.73
N GLU A 294 -11.23 3.03 -37.62
CA GLU A 294 -10.99 4.27 -38.39
C GLU A 294 -9.57 4.83 -38.18
N ILE A 295 -9.07 4.85 -36.94
CA ILE A 295 -7.73 5.37 -36.62
C ILE A 295 -6.64 4.45 -37.18
N LEU A 296 -6.82 3.13 -37.10
CA LEU A 296 -5.87 2.17 -37.64
C LEU A 296 -5.80 2.26 -39.17
N ASP A 297 -6.93 2.47 -39.84
CA ASP A 297 -7.00 2.69 -41.29
C ASP A 297 -6.46 4.04 -41.76
N GLU A 298 -6.65 5.09 -40.95
CA GLU A 298 -6.08 6.42 -41.19
C GLU A 298 -4.55 6.38 -41.10
N ASP A 299 -4.00 5.69 -40.11
CA ASP A 299 -2.56 5.70 -39.82
C ASP A 299 -1.76 4.67 -40.63
N HIS A 300 -2.40 3.58 -41.08
CA HIS A 300 -1.71 2.47 -41.76
C HIS A 300 -2.48 1.99 -43.00
N TYR A 301 -1.78 1.87 -44.11
CA TYR A 301 -2.32 1.27 -45.34
C TYR A 301 -2.14 -0.25 -45.35
N GLY A 302 -3.17 -0.98 -45.77
CA GLY A 302 -3.15 -2.46 -45.82
C GLY A 302 -3.18 -3.08 -44.42
N LEU A 303 -2.43 -4.19 -44.24
CA LEU A 303 -2.28 -4.91 -42.97
C LEU A 303 -3.61 -5.38 -42.34
N GLN A 304 -4.57 -5.83 -43.15
CA GLN A 304 -5.91 -6.16 -42.67
C GLN A 304 -5.88 -7.20 -41.55
N ASP A 305 -5.19 -8.32 -41.76
CA ASP A 305 -5.06 -9.38 -40.75
C ASP A 305 -4.47 -8.88 -39.43
N VAL A 306 -3.51 -7.95 -39.49
CA VAL A 306 -2.86 -7.37 -38.30
C VAL A 306 -3.81 -6.43 -37.58
N LYS A 307 -4.56 -5.60 -38.32
CA LYS A 307 -5.56 -4.68 -37.77
C LYS A 307 -6.70 -5.44 -37.11
N ASP A 308 -7.20 -6.49 -37.76
CA ASP A 308 -8.28 -7.33 -37.25
C ASP A 308 -7.85 -7.97 -35.91
N ARG A 309 -6.62 -8.49 -35.81
CA ARG A 309 -6.05 -9.01 -34.55
C ARG A 309 -5.95 -7.95 -33.46
N ILE A 310 -5.56 -6.73 -33.80
CA ILE A 310 -5.52 -5.62 -32.84
C ILE A 310 -6.94 -5.29 -32.35
N LEU A 311 -7.93 -5.28 -33.25
CA LEU A 311 -9.32 -5.02 -32.90
C LEU A 311 -9.90 -6.13 -32.01
N GLU A 312 -9.62 -7.41 -32.31
CA GLU A 312 -9.95 -8.56 -31.44
C GLU A 312 -9.40 -8.36 -30.03
N TYR A 313 -8.12 -8.01 -29.92
CA TYR A 313 -7.47 -7.74 -28.64
C TYR A 313 -8.12 -6.59 -27.88
N LEU A 314 -8.40 -5.47 -28.56
CA LEU A 314 -9.06 -4.31 -27.95
C LEU A 314 -10.50 -4.64 -27.52
N ALA A 315 -11.22 -5.46 -28.28
CA ALA A 315 -12.58 -5.90 -27.96
C ALA A 315 -12.61 -6.76 -26.68
N ILE A 316 -11.67 -7.71 -26.55
CA ILE A 316 -11.55 -8.53 -25.33
C ILE A 316 -11.31 -7.63 -24.11
N ARG A 317 -10.45 -6.62 -24.25
CA ARG A 317 -10.19 -5.67 -23.17
C ARG A 317 -11.41 -4.83 -22.78
N GLN A 318 -12.28 -4.50 -23.73
CA GLN A 318 -13.54 -3.83 -23.42
C GLN A 318 -14.46 -4.71 -22.57
N LEU A 319 -14.43 -6.04 -22.78
CA LEU A 319 -15.22 -7.00 -22.02
C LEU A 319 -14.63 -7.30 -20.63
N THR A 320 -13.31 -7.29 -20.49
CA THR A 320 -12.62 -7.62 -19.23
C THR A 320 -11.81 -6.45 -18.68
N GLN A 321 -12.23 -5.89 -17.53
CA GLN A 321 -11.48 -4.79 -16.86
C GLN A 321 -10.15 -5.23 -16.23
N LYS A 322 -9.95 -6.53 -15.99
CA LYS A 322 -8.70 -7.10 -15.47
C LYS A 322 -8.08 -7.97 -16.54
N MET A 323 -6.96 -7.54 -17.13
CA MET A 323 -6.21 -8.41 -18.03
C MET A 323 -5.33 -9.36 -17.24
N ARG A 324 -5.56 -10.65 -17.50
CA ARG A 324 -4.54 -11.71 -17.45
C ARG A 324 -4.19 -12.16 -18.88
N GLY A 325 -4.40 -11.28 -19.87
CA GLY A 325 -4.24 -11.59 -21.28
C GLY A 325 -2.77 -11.56 -21.72
N PRO A 326 -2.42 -12.22 -22.83
CA PRO A 326 -1.08 -12.24 -23.37
C PRO A 326 -0.63 -10.84 -23.82
N ILE A 327 0.69 -10.63 -23.84
CA ILE A 327 1.30 -9.36 -24.26
C ILE A 327 1.44 -9.34 -25.77
N LEU A 328 0.97 -8.28 -26.43
CA LEU A 328 1.12 -8.14 -27.87
C LEU A 328 2.60 -8.03 -28.26
N CYS A 329 3.06 -8.92 -29.15
CA CYS A 329 4.41 -8.89 -29.71
C CYS A 329 4.34 -8.80 -31.23
N PHE A 330 4.75 -7.66 -31.80
CA PHE A 330 4.85 -7.52 -33.25
C PHE A 330 6.22 -7.99 -33.75
N VAL A 331 6.22 -8.99 -34.64
CA VAL A 331 7.43 -9.55 -35.24
C VAL A 331 7.44 -9.27 -36.72
N GLY A 332 8.57 -8.84 -37.28
CA GLY A 332 8.71 -8.64 -38.73
C GLY A 332 10.01 -7.95 -39.11
N PRO A 333 10.31 -7.74 -40.40
CA PRO A 333 11.52 -7.03 -40.80
C PRO A 333 11.54 -5.56 -40.32
N PRO A 334 12.69 -4.88 -40.35
CA PRO A 334 12.76 -3.47 -40.00
C PRO A 334 12.00 -2.62 -41.03
N GLY A 335 11.33 -1.57 -40.57
CA GLY A 335 10.61 -0.63 -41.45
C GLY A 335 9.21 -1.08 -41.87
N VAL A 336 8.62 -2.09 -41.24
CA VAL A 336 7.22 -2.52 -41.49
C VAL A 336 6.18 -1.78 -40.66
N GLY A 337 6.54 -0.76 -39.88
CA GLY A 337 5.56 0.04 -39.12
C GLY A 337 5.17 -0.51 -37.74
N LYS A 338 5.95 -1.43 -37.16
CA LYS A 338 5.69 -1.98 -35.81
C LYS A 338 5.53 -0.90 -34.74
N THR A 339 6.46 0.06 -34.68
CA THR A 339 6.42 1.19 -33.75
C THR A 339 5.23 2.12 -34.00
N THR A 340 4.87 2.35 -35.26
CA THR A 340 3.76 3.22 -35.62
C THR A 340 2.42 2.57 -35.27
N LEU A 341 2.29 1.24 -35.40
CA LEU A 341 1.10 0.49 -34.94
C LEU A 341 0.89 0.62 -33.44
N ALA A 342 1.93 0.42 -32.64
CA ALA A 342 1.86 0.62 -31.19
C ALA A 342 1.44 2.05 -30.80
N LYS A 343 1.89 3.06 -31.56
CA LYS A 343 1.49 4.45 -31.38
C LYS A 343 0.01 4.66 -31.75
N SER A 344 -0.48 4.04 -32.82
CA SER A 344 -1.89 4.08 -33.21
C SER A 344 -2.78 3.40 -32.18
N ILE A 345 -2.35 2.27 -31.59
CA ILE A 345 -3.06 1.63 -30.47
C ILE A 345 -3.21 2.58 -29.28
N ALA A 346 -2.14 3.30 -28.92
CA ALA A 346 -2.20 4.31 -27.87
C ALA A 346 -3.15 5.46 -28.21
N ARG A 347 -3.17 5.92 -29.48
CA ARG A 347 -4.12 6.93 -30.00
C ARG A 347 -5.56 6.44 -29.94
N CYS A 348 -5.83 5.17 -30.30
CA CYS A 348 -7.15 4.55 -30.22
C CYS A 348 -7.69 4.56 -28.80
N LEU A 349 -6.82 4.27 -27.82
CA LEU A 349 -7.16 4.19 -26.40
C LEU A 349 -7.14 5.54 -25.66
N GLU A 350 -6.68 6.61 -26.30
CA GLU A 350 -6.40 7.93 -25.68
C GLU A 350 -5.40 7.88 -24.51
N ARG A 351 -4.50 6.90 -24.55
CA ARG A 351 -3.45 6.72 -23.55
C ARG A 351 -2.17 7.43 -23.96
N LYS A 352 -1.37 7.83 -22.95
CA LYS A 352 -0.02 8.34 -23.21
C LYS A 352 0.86 7.21 -23.75
N PHE A 353 1.64 7.53 -24.78
CA PHE A 353 2.56 6.60 -25.43
C PHE A 353 3.99 6.88 -24.99
N VAL A 354 4.70 5.85 -24.56
CA VAL A 354 6.14 5.91 -24.27
C VAL A 354 6.83 4.77 -24.99
N ARG A 355 7.97 5.07 -25.62
CA ARG A 355 8.82 4.08 -26.27
C ARG A 355 10.10 3.91 -25.48
N MET A 356 10.44 2.67 -25.14
CA MET A 356 11.72 2.28 -24.57
C MET A 356 12.38 1.26 -25.50
N SER A 357 13.66 1.46 -25.81
CA SER A 357 14.44 0.43 -26.52
C SER A 357 15.00 -0.55 -25.51
N LEU A 358 14.93 -1.84 -25.81
CA LEU A 358 15.61 -2.93 -25.09
C LEU A 358 16.87 -3.40 -25.83
N GLY A 359 17.09 -2.89 -27.05
CA GLY A 359 18.25 -3.23 -27.85
C GLY A 359 19.55 -2.87 -27.15
N GLY A 360 20.40 -3.88 -26.92
CA GLY A 360 21.71 -3.71 -26.28
C GLY A 360 21.66 -3.64 -24.75
N VAL A 361 20.50 -3.86 -24.12
CA VAL A 361 20.40 -4.05 -22.66
C VAL A 361 21.06 -5.37 -22.30
N ARG A 362 21.99 -5.33 -21.34
CA ARG A 362 22.72 -6.51 -20.84
C ARG A 362 22.66 -6.68 -19.33
N ASP A 363 22.30 -5.62 -18.61
CA ASP A 363 22.25 -5.60 -17.15
C ASP A 363 20.80 -5.45 -16.68
N GLU A 364 20.44 -6.26 -15.68
CA GLU A 364 19.18 -6.16 -14.95
C GLU A 364 18.96 -4.79 -14.32
N ALA A 365 20.05 -4.13 -13.87
CA ALA A 365 19.98 -2.79 -13.28
C ALA A 365 19.42 -1.73 -14.24
N GLU A 366 19.48 -1.96 -15.56
CA GLU A 366 18.83 -1.05 -16.51
C GLU A 366 17.30 -1.14 -16.45
N ILE A 367 16.75 -2.28 -16.06
CA ILE A 367 15.30 -2.48 -15.90
C ILE A 367 14.85 -2.12 -14.49
N ARG A 368 15.52 -2.65 -13.45
CA ARG A 368 15.19 -2.47 -12.02
C ARG A 368 15.83 -1.27 -11.33
N GLY A 369 16.77 -0.58 -11.98
CA GLY A 369 17.50 0.54 -11.38
C GLY A 369 18.64 0.09 -10.46
N HIS A 370 19.39 1.09 -9.99
CA HIS A 370 20.48 0.90 -9.02
C HIS A 370 20.00 1.22 -7.60
N ARG A 371 20.59 0.55 -6.61
CA ARG A 371 20.38 0.92 -5.19
C ARG A 371 20.85 2.35 -4.94
N ARG A 372 20.08 3.10 -4.14
CA ARG A 372 20.34 4.52 -3.82
C ARG A 372 21.71 4.78 -3.18
N THR A 373 22.33 3.76 -2.60
CA THR A 373 23.65 3.82 -1.98
C THR A 373 24.80 4.03 -2.97
N TYR A 374 24.58 3.80 -4.27
CA TYR A 374 25.62 3.99 -5.28
C TYR A 374 25.69 5.45 -5.75
N VAL A 375 26.90 5.96 -5.93
CA VAL A 375 27.14 7.28 -6.52
C VAL A 375 26.60 7.29 -7.96
N GLY A 376 25.70 8.22 -8.27
CA GLY A 376 25.06 8.30 -9.59
C GLY A 376 23.94 7.28 -9.82
N ALA A 377 23.39 6.67 -8.76
CA ALA A 377 22.26 5.76 -8.88
C ALA A 377 21.08 6.41 -9.62
N MET A 378 20.50 5.66 -10.55
CA MET A 378 19.31 6.06 -11.31
C MET A 378 18.23 4.98 -11.19
N PRO A 379 16.94 5.37 -11.22
CA PRO A 379 15.84 4.43 -11.37
C PRO A 379 15.93 3.69 -12.70
N GLY A 380 15.33 2.50 -12.76
CA GLY A 380 15.30 1.70 -13.97
C GLY A 380 14.46 2.32 -15.09
N ARG A 381 14.67 1.84 -16.32
CA ARG A 381 14.00 2.37 -17.53
C ARG A 381 12.46 2.31 -17.44
N ILE A 382 11.91 1.36 -16.67
CA ILE A 382 10.45 1.27 -16.43
C ILE A 382 9.94 2.48 -15.66
N ILE A 383 10.57 2.82 -14.53
CA ILE A 383 10.21 3.98 -13.70
C ILE A 383 10.44 5.28 -14.46
N GLN A 384 11.52 5.36 -15.24
CA GLN A 384 11.75 6.50 -16.14
C GLN A 384 10.62 6.65 -17.17
N GLY A 385 10.17 5.55 -17.77
CA GLY A 385 9.06 5.54 -18.71
C GLY A 385 7.74 5.98 -18.07
N MET A 386 7.46 5.55 -16.84
CA MET A 386 6.29 5.98 -16.08
C MET A 386 6.32 7.48 -15.76
N LYS A 387 7.49 8.01 -15.37
CA LYS A 387 7.67 9.46 -15.18
C LYS A 387 7.45 10.23 -16.49
N GLN A 388 7.98 9.75 -17.61
CA GLN A 388 7.79 10.38 -18.92
C GLN A 388 6.32 10.38 -19.37
N ALA A 389 5.59 9.30 -19.09
CA ALA A 389 4.16 9.20 -19.39
C ALA A 389 3.31 10.16 -18.55
N GLY A 390 3.69 10.36 -17.28
CA GLY A 390 2.95 11.20 -16.33
C GLY A 390 1.53 10.70 -16.02
N THR A 391 1.23 9.44 -16.33
CA THR A 391 -0.05 8.76 -16.08
C THR A 391 0.19 7.30 -15.68
N ARG A 392 -0.73 6.69 -14.93
CA ARG A 392 -0.60 5.32 -14.38
C ARG A 392 -1.00 4.22 -15.37
N ASN A 393 -1.72 4.57 -16.44
CA ASN A 393 -2.21 3.64 -17.46
C ASN A 393 -1.65 3.91 -18.88
N PRO A 394 -0.34 4.20 -19.07
CA PRO A 394 0.21 4.43 -20.39
C PRO A 394 0.28 3.15 -21.24
N VAL A 395 0.52 3.35 -22.53
CA VAL A 395 1.01 2.30 -23.43
C VAL A 395 2.52 2.43 -23.51
N ILE A 396 3.24 1.39 -23.08
CA ILE A 396 4.69 1.32 -23.15
C ILE A 396 5.09 0.33 -24.24
N LEU A 397 5.76 0.85 -25.26
CA LEU A 397 6.38 0.05 -26.31
C LEU A 397 7.81 -0.33 -25.91
N MET A 398 8.06 -1.63 -25.77
CA MET A 398 9.38 -2.24 -25.58
C MET A 398 9.96 -2.68 -26.91
N ASP A 399 10.86 -1.87 -27.47
CA ASP A 399 11.42 -2.06 -28.80
C ASP A 399 12.64 -2.98 -28.80
N GLU A 400 12.79 -3.83 -29.83
CA GLU A 400 13.93 -4.73 -30.02
C GLU A 400 14.18 -5.74 -28.89
N ILE A 401 13.11 -6.40 -28.41
CA ILE A 401 13.21 -7.43 -27.35
C ILE A 401 14.04 -8.65 -27.77
N ASP A 402 14.19 -8.86 -29.07
CA ASP A 402 15.03 -9.89 -29.67
C ASP A 402 16.54 -9.61 -29.57
N LYS A 403 16.93 -8.40 -29.14
CA LYS A 403 18.33 -7.99 -28.98
C LYS A 403 18.76 -7.89 -27.51
N LEU A 404 18.03 -8.54 -26.62
CA LEU A 404 18.43 -8.68 -25.22
C LEU A 404 19.70 -9.53 -25.16
N GLY A 405 20.76 -8.97 -24.57
CA GLY A 405 22.01 -9.69 -24.32
C GLY A 405 21.97 -10.39 -22.98
N THR A 406 22.58 -11.57 -22.90
CA THR A 406 22.88 -12.23 -21.63
C THR A 406 24.34 -11.92 -21.27
N ASP A 407 24.56 -11.25 -20.13
CA ASP A 407 25.89 -11.06 -19.55
C ASP A 407 25.99 -11.79 -18.19
N PHE A 408 27.21 -12.01 -17.71
CA PHE A 408 27.49 -12.71 -16.43
C PHE A 408 26.92 -12.02 -15.18
N ARG A 409 26.40 -10.79 -15.29
CA ARG A 409 25.98 -9.94 -14.16
C ARG A 409 24.49 -10.05 -13.81
N GLY A 410 23.71 -10.80 -14.58
CA GLY A 410 22.28 -11.00 -14.35
C GLY A 410 21.54 -11.25 -15.66
N ASP A 411 20.33 -11.80 -15.57
CA ASP A 411 19.49 -12.05 -16.73
C ASP A 411 18.41 -10.95 -16.84
N PRO A 412 18.54 -9.99 -17.77
CA PRO A 412 17.54 -8.93 -17.93
C PRO A 412 16.16 -9.47 -18.30
N SER A 413 16.08 -10.69 -18.86
CA SER A 413 14.79 -11.32 -19.17
C SER A 413 14.00 -11.64 -17.90
N SER A 414 14.67 -11.97 -16.79
CA SER A 414 14.04 -12.24 -15.49
C SER A 414 13.40 -10.99 -14.89
N ALA A 415 14.05 -9.84 -15.02
CA ALA A 415 13.51 -8.55 -14.59
C ALA A 415 12.32 -8.12 -15.45
N LEU A 416 12.36 -8.38 -16.76
CA LEU A 416 11.22 -8.14 -17.64
C LEU A 416 10.05 -9.05 -17.33
N LEU A 417 10.28 -10.30 -16.90
CA LEU A 417 9.20 -11.19 -16.48
C LEU A 417 8.42 -10.61 -15.30
N GLU A 418 9.08 -10.05 -14.28
CA GLU A 418 8.39 -9.40 -13.15
C GLU A 418 7.50 -8.23 -13.61
N VAL A 419 7.98 -7.45 -14.58
CA VAL A 419 7.24 -6.30 -15.15
C VAL A 419 6.04 -6.75 -15.98
N LEU A 420 6.21 -7.84 -16.73
CA LEU A 420 5.26 -8.32 -17.72
C LEU A 420 4.24 -9.31 -17.12
N ASP A 421 4.56 -9.98 -16.01
CA ASP A 421 3.68 -10.93 -15.34
C ASP A 421 2.52 -10.22 -14.63
N PRO A 422 1.24 -10.45 -15.01
CA PRO A 422 0.09 -9.86 -14.34
C PRO A 422 -0.03 -10.17 -12.84
N GLU A 423 0.62 -11.24 -12.37
CA GLU A 423 0.60 -11.61 -10.94
C GLU A 423 1.63 -10.85 -10.11
N GLN A 424 2.70 -10.34 -10.73
CA GLN A 424 3.81 -9.66 -10.04
C GLN A 424 3.85 -8.16 -10.30
N ASN A 425 3.34 -7.71 -11.44
CA ASN A 425 3.45 -6.31 -11.88
C ASN A 425 2.68 -5.30 -11.01
N ASN A 426 1.75 -5.76 -10.17
CA ASN A 426 1.02 -4.92 -9.20
C ASN A 426 1.90 -4.43 -8.04
N ALA A 427 3.03 -5.11 -7.78
CA ALA A 427 3.94 -4.83 -6.69
C ALA A 427 5.40 -4.75 -7.18
N TYR A 428 5.61 -4.26 -8.41
CA TYR A 428 6.93 -4.15 -9.03
C TYR A 428 7.90 -3.36 -8.14
N SER A 429 9.07 -3.93 -7.87
CA SER A 429 10.06 -3.34 -6.97
C SER A 429 11.30 -2.86 -7.72
N ASP A 430 11.40 -1.55 -7.91
CA ASP A 430 12.62 -0.89 -8.40
C ASP A 430 13.63 -0.67 -7.25
N HIS A 431 14.90 -0.97 -7.46
CA HIS A 431 15.98 -0.86 -6.47
C HIS A 431 16.28 0.57 -6.03
N TYR A 432 15.93 1.57 -6.84
CA TYR A 432 16.09 2.97 -6.48
C TYR A 432 14.88 3.47 -5.68
N ILE A 433 13.67 3.10 -6.11
CA ILE A 433 12.44 3.58 -5.45
C ILE A 433 12.18 2.83 -4.12
N GLU A 434 12.47 1.52 -4.10
CA GLU A 434 12.33 0.62 -2.93
C GLU A 434 10.92 0.67 -2.31
N VAL A 435 9.89 0.92 -3.12
CA VAL A 435 8.47 0.86 -2.75
C VAL A 435 7.75 0.17 -3.89
N PRO A 436 6.81 -0.75 -3.62
CA PRO A 436 6.04 -1.41 -4.67
C PRO A 436 5.31 -0.38 -5.53
N TYR A 437 5.48 -0.47 -6.84
CA TYR A 437 4.85 0.38 -7.82
C TYR A 437 3.90 -0.44 -8.69
N ASP A 438 2.64 -0.01 -8.77
CA ASP A 438 1.58 -0.76 -9.45
C ASP A 438 1.59 -0.49 -10.96
N LEU A 439 2.06 -1.48 -11.73
CA LEU A 439 2.08 -1.48 -13.19
C LEU A 439 0.89 -2.22 -13.82
N SER A 440 -0.07 -2.72 -13.03
CA SER A 440 -1.18 -3.55 -13.53
C SER A 440 -2.07 -2.88 -14.58
N LYS A 441 -2.11 -1.54 -14.62
CA LYS A 441 -2.88 -0.75 -15.60
C LYS A 441 -2.09 -0.36 -16.85
N VAL A 442 -0.78 -0.61 -16.86
CA VAL A 442 0.11 -0.31 -17.99
C VAL A 442 -0.15 -1.34 -19.09
N MET A 443 -0.27 -0.88 -20.33
CA MET A 443 -0.34 -1.77 -21.47
C MET A 443 1.05 -1.89 -22.09
N PHE A 444 1.64 -3.06 -21.97
CA PHE A 444 2.92 -3.36 -22.60
C PHE A 444 2.70 -3.90 -24.02
N ILE A 445 3.48 -3.39 -24.96
CA ILE A 445 3.56 -3.89 -26.34
C ILE A 445 5.04 -4.13 -26.61
N THR A 446 5.39 -5.29 -27.17
CA THR A 446 6.77 -5.61 -27.53
C THR A 446 6.94 -5.66 -29.05
N THR A 447 8.15 -5.38 -29.52
CA THR A 447 8.50 -5.55 -30.93
C THR A 447 9.81 -6.32 -31.06
N ALA A 448 9.86 -7.18 -32.06
CA ALA A 448 11.06 -7.92 -32.43
C ALA A 448 11.24 -7.90 -33.95
N ASN A 449 12.48 -8.09 -34.40
CA ASN A 449 12.74 -8.34 -35.80
C ASN A 449 12.60 -9.83 -36.14
N VAL A 450 13.04 -10.68 -35.23
CA VAL A 450 13.02 -12.13 -35.43
C VAL A 450 12.48 -12.83 -34.19
N GLN A 451 11.59 -13.80 -34.39
CA GLN A 451 10.90 -14.50 -33.29
C GLN A 451 11.84 -15.43 -32.50
N HIS A 452 12.75 -16.15 -33.18
CA HIS A 452 13.55 -17.20 -32.55
C HIS A 452 14.61 -16.69 -31.56
N SER A 453 14.95 -15.41 -31.63
CA SER A 453 15.90 -14.75 -30.73
C SER A 453 15.24 -14.22 -29.45
N ILE A 454 13.91 -14.30 -29.33
CA ILE A 454 13.19 -13.90 -28.12
C ILE A 454 13.38 -15.00 -27.05
N PRO A 455 13.73 -14.65 -25.80
CA PRO A 455 13.80 -15.62 -24.72
C PRO A 455 12.48 -16.39 -24.54
N LYS A 456 12.54 -17.72 -24.53
CA LYS A 456 11.36 -18.59 -24.44
C LYS A 456 10.41 -18.26 -23.26
N PRO A 457 10.90 -17.96 -22.04
CA PRO A 457 10.02 -17.59 -20.93
C PRO A 457 9.16 -16.35 -21.20
N LEU A 458 9.67 -15.40 -21.99
CA LEU A 458 8.95 -14.21 -22.40
C LEU A 458 7.97 -14.53 -23.54
N LEU A 459 8.42 -15.32 -24.52
CA LEU A 459 7.63 -15.72 -25.68
C LEU A 459 6.34 -16.47 -25.28
N ASP A 460 6.42 -17.35 -24.27
CA ASP A 460 5.26 -18.12 -23.78
C ASP A 460 4.14 -17.25 -23.19
N ARG A 461 4.44 -15.97 -22.86
CA ARG A 461 3.48 -14.99 -22.33
C ARG A 461 3.04 -13.96 -23.37
N MET A 462 3.46 -14.12 -24.63
CA MET A 462 3.21 -13.17 -25.71
C MET A 462 2.24 -13.73 -26.75
N GLU A 463 1.42 -12.84 -27.29
CA GLU A 463 0.65 -13.06 -28.50
C GLU A 463 1.45 -12.51 -29.68
N VAL A 464 2.01 -13.41 -30.49
CA VAL A 464 2.90 -13.05 -31.59
C VAL A 464 2.07 -12.72 -32.83
N ILE A 465 2.16 -11.48 -33.28
CA ILE A 465 1.56 -10.99 -34.53
C ILE A 465 2.68 -10.78 -35.55
N SER A 466 2.70 -11.61 -36.58
CA SER A 466 3.67 -11.51 -37.67
C SER A 466 3.23 -10.45 -38.67
N ILE A 467 4.11 -9.49 -38.94
CA ILE A 467 3.90 -8.44 -39.93
C ILE A 467 4.87 -8.72 -41.09
N PRO A 468 4.35 -9.22 -42.23
CA PRO A 468 5.18 -9.45 -43.40
C PRO A 468 5.70 -8.12 -43.98
N GLY A 469 6.61 -8.23 -44.95
CA GLY A 469 6.98 -7.10 -45.77
C GLY A 469 5.83 -6.60 -46.64
N TYR A 470 6.05 -5.48 -47.31
CA TYR A 470 5.08 -4.87 -48.22
C TYR A 470 5.36 -5.22 -49.68
N THR A 471 4.30 -5.43 -50.44
CA THR A 471 4.33 -5.50 -51.91
C THR A 471 4.68 -4.14 -52.53
N GLU A 472 5.07 -4.11 -53.80
CA GLU A 472 5.40 -2.86 -54.50
C GLU A 472 4.26 -1.84 -54.46
N GLU A 473 3.02 -2.31 -54.67
CA GLU A 473 1.84 -1.45 -54.69
C GLU A 473 1.52 -0.92 -53.28
N GLU A 474 1.63 -1.76 -52.24
CA GLU A 474 1.48 -1.30 -50.85
C GLU A 474 2.53 -0.26 -50.49
N LYS A 475 3.80 -0.46 -50.86
CA LYS A 475 4.86 0.53 -50.64
C LYS A 475 4.58 1.86 -51.33
N LEU A 476 4.05 1.82 -52.56
CA LEU A 476 3.66 3.01 -53.30
C LEU A 476 2.55 3.77 -52.56
N GLN A 477 1.50 3.07 -52.13
CA GLN A 477 0.40 3.68 -51.39
C GLN A 477 0.85 4.23 -50.03
N ILE A 478 1.72 3.51 -49.32
CA ILE A 478 2.31 3.98 -48.05
C ILE A 478 3.13 5.26 -48.28
N ALA A 479 3.93 5.29 -49.36
CA ALA A 479 4.72 6.46 -49.70
C ALA A 479 3.85 7.68 -49.99
N LEU A 480 2.80 7.53 -50.80
CA LEU A 480 1.89 8.61 -51.17
C LEU A 480 1.07 9.13 -49.99
N ARG A 481 0.46 8.22 -49.22
CA ARG A 481 -0.49 8.58 -48.16
C ARG A 481 0.21 9.10 -46.90
N HIS A 482 1.36 8.54 -46.55
CA HIS A 482 2.01 8.80 -45.25
C HIS A 482 3.42 9.38 -45.39
N LEU A 483 4.35 8.69 -46.07
CA LEU A 483 5.77 9.06 -46.02
C LEU A 483 6.03 10.43 -46.66
N LEU A 484 5.42 10.71 -47.81
CA LEU A 484 5.61 11.96 -48.55
C LEU A 484 5.13 13.16 -47.73
N LYS A 485 3.89 13.09 -47.21
CA LYS A 485 3.34 14.14 -46.34
C LYS A 485 4.19 14.36 -45.10
N LYS A 486 4.62 13.27 -44.45
CA LYS A 486 5.49 13.31 -43.27
C LYS A 486 6.82 14.00 -43.58
N GLN A 487 7.50 13.58 -44.66
CA GLN A 487 8.83 14.09 -45.01
C GLN A 487 8.78 15.56 -45.47
N ILE A 488 7.71 15.98 -46.16
CA ILE A 488 7.46 17.39 -46.51
C ILE A 488 7.39 18.25 -45.25
N ALA A 489 6.56 17.84 -44.28
CA ALA A 489 6.39 18.55 -43.03
C ALA A 489 7.68 18.59 -42.18
N GLU A 490 8.40 17.47 -42.05
CA GLU A 490 9.65 17.39 -41.29
C GLU A 490 10.77 18.27 -41.87
N HIS A 491 10.75 18.52 -43.18
CA HIS A 491 11.73 19.37 -43.85
C HIS A 491 11.25 20.82 -44.06
N GLY A 492 10.10 21.20 -43.49
CA GLY A 492 9.57 22.57 -43.55
C GLY A 492 9.16 23.02 -44.96
N LEU A 493 8.91 22.08 -45.87
CA LEU A 493 8.43 22.39 -47.21
C LEU A 493 6.91 22.56 -47.18
N ARG A 494 6.38 23.46 -48.02
CA ARG A 494 4.94 23.51 -48.31
C ARG A 494 4.56 22.44 -49.32
N GLU A 495 3.30 21.97 -49.26
CA GLU A 495 2.80 20.95 -50.20
C GLU A 495 2.88 21.38 -51.67
N ASP A 496 2.85 22.70 -51.95
CA ASP A 496 2.98 23.25 -53.30
C ASP A 496 4.43 23.34 -53.80
N GLN A 497 5.42 23.20 -52.91
CA GLN A 497 6.84 23.35 -53.24
C GLN A 497 7.48 22.07 -53.76
N ILE A 498 6.89 20.90 -53.50
CA ILE A 498 7.44 19.63 -53.98
C ILE A 498 6.32 18.68 -54.41
N SER A 499 6.45 18.16 -55.62
CA SER A 499 5.56 17.18 -56.23
C SER A 499 6.39 15.99 -56.70
N ILE A 500 6.05 14.78 -56.28
CA ILE A 500 6.70 13.55 -56.73
C ILE A 500 5.66 12.69 -57.46
N SER A 501 5.92 12.36 -58.72
CA SER A 501 5.02 11.51 -59.51
C SER A 501 5.03 10.05 -59.01
N GLU A 502 3.91 9.33 -59.19
CA GLU A 502 3.83 7.91 -58.82
C GLU A 502 4.88 7.04 -59.53
N ASN A 503 5.14 7.32 -60.81
CA ASN A 503 6.19 6.63 -61.57
C ASN A 503 7.60 6.88 -60.99
N ALA A 504 7.85 8.08 -60.46
CA ALA A 504 9.11 8.36 -59.76
C ALA A 504 9.20 7.52 -58.48
N LEU A 505 8.13 7.43 -57.68
CA LEU A 505 8.11 6.59 -56.48
C LEU A 505 8.29 5.09 -56.80
N ARG A 506 7.62 4.55 -57.82
CA ARG A 506 7.85 3.18 -58.30
C ARG A 506 9.31 2.96 -58.69
N ARG A 507 9.92 3.95 -59.37
CA ARG A 507 11.35 3.89 -59.73
C ARG A 507 12.24 3.85 -58.49
N ILE A 508 11.97 4.65 -57.46
CA ILE A 508 12.70 4.58 -56.16
C ILE A 508 12.59 3.18 -55.56
N ILE A 509 11.38 2.64 -55.49
CA ILE A 509 11.11 1.33 -54.89
C ILE A 509 11.92 0.24 -55.60
N ARG A 510 11.96 0.25 -56.94
CA ARG A 510 12.61 -0.77 -57.76
C ARG A 510 14.14 -0.63 -57.88
N GLU A 511 14.63 0.58 -58.03
CA GLU A 511 16.03 0.85 -58.43
C GLU A 511 16.91 1.40 -57.31
N TYR A 512 16.32 1.97 -56.26
CA TYR A 512 17.07 2.64 -55.17
C TYR A 512 16.89 1.95 -53.82
N THR A 513 15.93 1.03 -53.68
CA THR A 513 15.69 0.27 -52.45
C THR A 513 15.69 -1.24 -52.69
N LYS A 514 16.17 -2.01 -51.72
CA LYS A 514 16.08 -3.48 -51.68
C LYS A 514 15.83 -3.93 -50.25
N GLU A 515 14.57 -3.92 -49.85
CA GLU A 515 14.13 -4.24 -48.48
C GLU A 515 12.69 -4.75 -48.47
N ALA A 516 12.26 -5.37 -47.37
CA ALA A 516 10.87 -5.80 -47.18
C ALA A 516 9.97 -4.64 -46.69
N GLY A 517 10.50 -3.75 -45.84
CA GLY A 517 9.79 -2.58 -45.32
C GLY A 517 9.90 -1.33 -46.19
N VAL A 518 9.71 -0.16 -45.58
CA VAL A 518 9.78 1.16 -46.24
C VAL A 518 10.83 2.10 -45.62
N ARG A 519 11.80 1.59 -44.84
CA ARG A 519 12.78 2.42 -44.13
C ARG A 519 13.76 3.12 -45.08
N ASN A 520 14.31 2.39 -46.05
CA ASN A 520 15.15 2.99 -47.09
C ASN A 520 14.31 3.83 -48.05
N LEU A 521 13.07 3.43 -48.34
CA LEU A 521 12.16 4.27 -49.14
C LEU A 521 11.94 5.64 -48.49
N GLU A 522 11.66 5.68 -47.19
CA GLU A 522 11.54 6.93 -46.43
C GLU A 522 12.84 7.76 -46.47
N ARG A 523 14.01 7.12 -46.36
CA ARG A 523 15.32 7.80 -46.45
C ARG A 523 15.57 8.42 -47.82
N GLU A 524 15.22 7.75 -48.90
CA GLU A 524 15.38 8.29 -50.25
C GLU A 524 14.40 9.47 -50.48
N ILE A 525 13.14 9.36 -50.02
CA ILE A 525 12.18 10.49 -50.04
C ILE A 525 12.70 11.68 -49.22
N ALA A 526 13.23 11.44 -48.02
CA ALA A 526 13.84 12.48 -47.19
C ALA A 526 15.03 13.17 -47.90
N THR A 527 15.81 12.40 -48.67
CA THR A 527 16.93 12.95 -49.46
C THR A 527 16.42 13.86 -50.58
N LEU A 528 15.32 13.48 -51.25
CA LEU A 528 14.65 14.34 -52.23
C LEU A 528 14.16 15.65 -51.59
N CYS A 529 13.43 15.57 -50.47
CA CYS A 529 12.95 16.74 -49.74
C CYS A 529 14.11 17.66 -49.31
N ARG A 530 15.18 17.10 -48.76
CA ARG A 530 16.36 17.87 -48.33
C ARG A 530 17.06 18.58 -49.48
N LYS A 531 17.24 17.93 -50.63
CA LYS A 531 17.84 18.56 -51.81
C LYS A 531 16.97 19.68 -52.36
N THR A 532 15.65 19.45 -52.46
CA THR A 532 14.69 20.47 -52.85
C THR A 532 14.69 21.66 -51.89
N ALA A 533 14.67 21.43 -50.58
CA ALA A 533 14.72 22.49 -49.58
C ALA A 533 15.99 23.34 -49.70
N ARG A 534 17.15 22.69 -49.89
CA ARG A 534 18.42 23.39 -50.13
C ARG A 534 18.34 24.27 -51.38
N ASP A 535 17.80 23.76 -52.47
CA ASP A 535 17.76 24.49 -53.75
C ASP A 535 16.74 25.65 -53.71
N ILE A 536 15.66 25.51 -52.94
CA ILE A 536 14.70 26.60 -52.67
C ILE A 536 15.34 27.70 -51.81
N VAL A 537 16.00 27.34 -50.71
CA VAL A 537 16.68 28.31 -49.83
C VAL A 537 17.82 29.02 -50.56
N ALA A 538 18.48 28.34 -51.49
CA ALA A 538 19.49 28.93 -52.36
C ALA A 538 18.92 29.81 -53.49
N GLY A 539 17.59 29.94 -53.59
CA GLY A 539 16.92 30.75 -54.62
C GLY A 539 17.03 30.18 -56.05
N LYS A 540 17.40 28.91 -56.20
CA LYS A 540 17.58 28.28 -57.52
C LYS A 540 16.25 27.86 -58.16
N ILE A 541 15.29 27.45 -57.33
CA ILE A 541 13.97 26.96 -57.75
C ILE A 541 12.91 27.43 -56.74
N GLU A 542 11.68 27.67 -57.20
CA GLU A 542 10.55 27.95 -56.31
C GLU A 542 9.73 26.69 -55.98
N ARG A 543 9.65 25.77 -56.94
CA ARG A 543 8.91 24.50 -56.86
C ARG A 543 9.68 23.40 -57.58
N ALA A 544 9.69 22.18 -57.02
CA ALA A 544 10.31 21.01 -57.62
C ALA A 544 9.25 19.98 -58.04
N LYS A 545 9.25 19.60 -59.32
CA LYS A 545 8.46 18.46 -59.83
C LYS A 545 9.39 17.31 -60.17
N ILE A 546 9.35 16.26 -59.36
CA ILE A 546 10.21 15.08 -59.46
C ILE A 546 9.46 13.99 -60.25
N THR A 547 10.01 13.65 -61.40
CA THR A 547 9.51 12.63 -62.33
C THR A 547 10.51 11.48 -62.44
N ALA A 548 10.09 10.37 -63.04
CA ALA A 548 10.99 9.24 -63.26
C ALA A 548 12.22 9.61 -64.09
N GLN A 549 12.16 10.65 -64.93
CA GLN A 549 13.26 11.07 -65.80
C GLN A 549 14.32 11.91 -65.08
N ASN A 550 13.92 12.78 -64.15
CA ASN A 550 14.83 13.70 -63.47
C ASN A 550 15.29 13.22 -62.09
N ILE A 551 14.83 12.04 -61.64
CA ILE A 551 15.14 11.51 -60.32
C ILE A 551 16.64 11.30 -60.08
N GLU A 552 17.39 10.98 -61.14
CA GLU A 552 18.84 10.78 -61.10
C GLU A 552 19.59 12.06 -60.72
N ASN A 553 19.06 13.24 -61.05
CA ASN A 553 19.66 14.51 -60.63
C ASN A 553 19.63 14.65 -59.09
N TYR A 554 18.67 14.00 -58.44
CA TYR A 554 18.50 14.04 -57.00
C TYR A 554 19.10 12.83 -56.28
N LEU A 555 18.97 11.60 -56.79
CA LEU A 555 19.45 10.39 -56.09
C LEU A 555 20.76 9.84 -56.65
N GLY A 556 21.22 10.34 -57.79
CA GLY A 556 22.34 9.77 -58.54
C GLY A 556 21.92 8.54 -59.34
N VAL A 557 22.93 7.78 -59.79
CA VAL A 557 22.73 6.56 -60.58
C VAL A 557 21.94 5.49 -59.79
N PRO A 558 21.08 4.70 -60.46
CA PRO A 558 20.40 3.55 -59.87
C PRO A 558 21.35 2.60 -59.14
N ARG A 559 21.00 2.21 -57.90
CA ARG A 559 21.82 1.30 -57.08
C ARG A 559 21.55 -0.18 -57.37
N PHE A 560 20.31 -0.49 -57.74
CA PHE A 560 19.85 -1.83 -58.05
C PHE A 560 19.31 -1.88 -59.47
N ARG A 561 19.47 -3.03 -60.11
CA ARG A 561 18.88 -3.32 -61.42
C ARG A 561 17.60 -4.13 -61.21
N TYR A 562 16.50 -3.70 -61.82
CA TYR A 562 15.20 -4.39 -61.74
C TYR A 562 14.91 -5.13 -63.04
N GLY A 563 14.31 -6.32 -62.96
CA GLY A 563 13.83 -7.06 -64.14
C GLY A 563 14.88 -7.88 -64.90
N LEU A 564 16.06 -8.13 -64.32
CA LEU A 564 16.99 -9.16 -64.82
C LEU A 564 16.57 -10.52 -64.28
N ALA A 565 15.41 -11.03 -64.73
CA ALA A 565 15.29 -12.47 -64.82
C ALA A 565 16.28 -12.90 -65.92
N GLU A 566 17.21 -13.81 -65.62
CA GLU A 566 17.98 -14.46 -66.66
C GLU A 566 16.97 -15.12 -67.60
N LYS A 567 16.86 -14.60 -68.83
CA LYS A 567 15.84 -15.04 -69.79
C LYS A 567 16.12 -16.45 -70.31
N GLU A 568 17.32 -16.95 -70.08
CA GLU A 568 17.79 -18.27 -70.49
C GLU A 568 18.22 -19.04 -69.24
N ASN A 569 17.88 -20.33 -69.20
CA ASN A 569 18.27 -21.22 -68.11
C ASN A 569 19.75 -21.59 -68.25
N GLU A 570 20.57 -21.29 -67.24
CA GLU A 570 21.95 -21.75 -67.17
C GLU A 570 22.06 -23.05 -66.36
N MET A 571 22.84 -24.03 -66.84
CA MET A 571 23.05 -25.28 -66.11
C MET A 571 23.94 -25.04 -64.87
N GLY A 572 23.45 -25.42 -63.69
CA GLY A 572 24.20 -25.33 -62.43
C GLY A 572 23.92 -24.07 -61.60
N VAL A 573 23.01 -23.20 -62.06
CA VAL A 573 22.48 -22.08 -61.28
C VAL A 573 21.13 -22.51 -60.72
N ALA A 574 20.98 -22.46 -59.40
CA ALA A 574 19.80 -22.93 -58.66
C ALA A 574 18.78 -21.81 -58.41
#